data_AF-A0A0N4ZE72-F1
#
_entry.id   AF-A0A0N4ZE72-F1
#
_cell.length_a   1.000
_cell.length_b   1.000
_cell.length_c   1.000
_cell.angle_alpha   90.00
_cell.angle_beta   90.00
_cell.angle_gamma   90.00
#
_symmetry.space_group_name_H-M   'P 1'
#
loop_
_entity.id
_entity.type
_entity.pdbx_description
1 polymer ?
#
loop_
_entity_poly.entity_id
_entity_poly.type
_entity_poly.pdbx_seq_one_letter_code
_entity_poly.pdbx_strand_id
1 'polypeptide(L)'
;MNKAIKAFKTMFNGEPSPKQLKVLSNGLIHKRDIMITGSCGKGKTISAILLSLLLMCNDATVERSESTVSNGEHKMNEKEKIISKARMIYLTTDVLEMRGLVNSIKYVKSVLEIEGSILEITDDSPLTKFDMVENCVIIVSLASDFLKATSNIMFPFLKSLTIDSCPPIANQTFSDDFKDFASYNVMNDKWNVVVIGRKIRGNTYSVMKELLMKKFAVVSFNDEEMEEKPKYLKRKFKG
;
A
#
# COMPACT_ATOMS: atom_id res chain seq x y z
N MET A 1 3.24 -1.27 17.62
CA MET A 1 3.41 -2.76 17.64
C MET A 1 2.24 -3.47 18.31
N ASN A 2 1.83 -3.11 19.53
CA ASN A 2 0.74 -3.81 20.26
C ASN A 2 -0.60 -3.89 19.50
N LYS A 3 -1.01 -2.81 18.80
CA LYS A 3 -2.22 -2.82 17.95
C LYS A 3 -2.15 -3.89 16.84
N ALA A 4 -0.96 -4.10 16.26
CA ALA A 4 -0.73 -5.11 15.22
C ALA A 4 -0.86 -6.53 15.77
N ILE A 5 -0.25 -6.80 16.94
CA ILE A 5 -0.31 -8.12 17.59
C ILE A 5 -1.76 -8.44 18.00
N LYS A 6 -2.49 -7.48 18.58
CA LYS A 6 -3.91 -7.64 18.92
C LYS A 6 -4.74 -7.96 17.68
N ALA A 7 -4.51 -7.24 16.58
CA ALA A 7 -5.20 -7.50 15.32
C ALA A 7 -4.92 -8.91 14.78
N PHE A 8 -3.67 -9.39 14.83
CA PHE A 8 -3.36 -10.79 14.46
C PHE A 8 -4.13 -11.80 15.31
N LYS A 9 -4.16 -11.62 16.63
CA LYS A 9 -4.93 -12.49 17.53
C LYS A 9 -6.42 -12.50 17.18
N THR A 10 -7.00 -11.33 16.92
CA THR A 10 -8.41 -11.21 16.54
C THR A 10 -8.72 -11.85 15.18
N MET A 11 -7.89 -11.58 14.17
CA MET A 11 -8.12 -12.07 12.80
C MET A 11 -7.90 -13.58 12.67
N PHE A 12 -6.97 -14.13 13.45
CA PHE A 12 -6.40 -15.43 13.17
C PHE A 12 -6.43 -16.41 14.34
N ASN A 13 -6.84 -15.97 15.53
CA ASN A 13 -6.75 -16.75 16.76
C ASN A 13 -5.34 -17.37 16.93
N GLY A 14 -4.31 -16.55 16.68
CA GLY A 14 -2.92 -16.98 16.70
C GLY A 14 -1.95 -15.82 16.69
N GLU A 15 -0.69 -16.11 17.02
CA GLU A 15 0.40 -15.13 17.00
C GLU A 15 0.94 -14.93 15.56
N PRO A 16 1.41 -13.72 15.23
CA PRO A 16 2.15 -13.50 13.98
C PRO A 16 3.46 -14.30 13.98
N SER A 17 3.89 -14.73 12.79
CA SER A 17 5.21 -15.37 12.63
C SER A 17 6.34 -14.35 12.81
N PRO A 18 7.58 -14.81 13.10
CA PRO A 18 8.75 -13.93 13.21
C PRO A 18 8.94 -13.05 11.96
N LYS A 19 8.68 -13.59 10.76
CA LYS A 19 8.78 -12.84 9.49
C LYS A 19 7.72 -11.75 9.38
N GLN A 20 6.51 -11.97 9.87
CA GLN A 20 5.44 -10.95 9.87
C GLN A 20 5.75 -9.84 10.88
N LEU A 21 6.29 -10.20 12.06
CA LEU A 21 6.81 -9.24 13.03
C LEU A 21 7.99 -8.43 12.47
N LYS A 22 8.85 -9.06 11.66
CA LYS A 22 9.96 -8.38 10.98
C LYS A 22 9.46 -7.36 9.95
N VAL A 23 8.42 -7.67 9.18
CA VAL A 23 7.76 -6.70 8.28
C VAL A 23 7.23 -5.50 9.09
N LEU A 24 6.46 -5.77 10.14
CA LEU A 24 5.85 -4.72 10.96
C LEU A 24 6.88 -3.83 11.67
N SER A 25 7.94 -4.41 12.22
CA SER A 25 8.99 -3.66 12.94
C SER A 25 9.78 -2.76 12.00
N ASN A 26 10.19 -3.27 10.83
CA ASN A 26 10.92 -2.47 9.85
C ASN A 26 10.09 -1.29 9.35
N GLY A 27 8.79 -1.49 9.08
CA GLY A 27 7.92 -0.41 8.61
C GLY A 27 7.50 0.56 9.71
N LEU A 28 6.97 0.07 10.84
CA LEU A 28 6.38 0.94 11.87
C LEU A 28 7.40 1.60 12.80
N ILE A 29 8.48 0.88 13.16
CA ILE A 29 9.47 1.34 14.13
C ILE A 29 10.66 1.96 13.41
N HIS A 30 11.22 1.24 12.42
CA HIS A 30 12.40 1.71 11.70
C HIS A 30 12.08 2.62 10.51
N LYS A 31 10.80 2.84 10.21
CA LYS A 31 10.31 3.72 9.14
C LYS A 31 10.95 3.42 7.78
N ARG A 32 11.23 2.14 7.51
CA ARG A 32 11.84 1.68 6.26
C ARG A 32 10.77 1.27 5.27
N ASP A 33 11.04 1.54 3.99
CA ASP A 33 10.32 0.87 2.91
C ASP A 33 10.57 -0.64 2.99
N ILE A 34 9.62 -1.45 2.54
CA ILE A 34 9.67 -2.90 2.75
C ILE A 34 9.51 -3.63 1.43
N MET A 35 10.44 -4.55 1.16
CA MET A 35 10.34 -5.52 0.08
C MET A 35 10.06 -6.89 0.67
N ILE A 36 8.89 -7.46 0.38
CA ILE A 36 8.44 -8.77 0.89
C ILE A 36 8.50 -9.79 -0.24
N THR A 37 9.38 -10.79 -0.11
CA THR A 37 9.52 -11.85 -1.12
C THR A 37 9.06 -13.19 -0.59
N GLY A 38 8.46 -14.05 -1.41
CA GLY A 38 8.35 -15.49 -1.10
C GLY A 38 7.10 -16.18 -1.65
N SER A 39 6.95 -17.47 -1.38
CA SER A 39 5.84 -18.29 -1.90
C SER A 39 4.45 -17.88 -1.39
N CYS A 40 3.40 -18.26 -2.13
CA CYS A 40 2.00 -18.01 -1.77
C CYS A 40 1.62 -18.74 -0.46
N GLY A 41 0.60 -18.23 0.24
CA GLY A 41 0.09 -18.84 1.48
C GLY A 41 1.00 -18.71 2.72
N LYS A 42 2.01 -17.84 2.68
CA LYS A 42 2.95 -17.60 3.79
C LYS A 42 2.63 -16.34 4.60
N GLY A 43 1.53 -15.65 4.29
CA GLY A 43 1.10 -14.44 5.03
C GLY A 43 1.76 -13.14 4.59
N LYS A 44 2.30 -13.05 3.37
CA LYS A 44 2.91 -11.82 2.82
C LYS A 44 1.90 -10.68 2.68
N THR A 45 0.83 -10.92 1.92
CA THR A 45 -0.24 -9.95 1.63
C THR A 45 -0.87 -9.40 2.91
N ILE A 46 -1.24 -10.27 3.86
CA ILE A 46 -1.82 -9.79 5.12
C ILE A 46 -0.83 -8.94 5.94
N SER A 47 0.47 -9.27 5.90
CA SER A 47 1.48 -8.46 6.60
C SER A 47 1.58 -7.06 6.00
N ALA A 48 1.51 -6.95 4.67
CA ALA A 48 1.53 -5.68 3.98
C ALA A 48 0.23 -4.87 4.16
N ILE A 49 -0.93 -5.51 4.09
CA ILE A 49 -2.22 -4.87 4.38
C ILE A 49 -2.20 -4.29 5.80
N LEU A 50 -1.81 -5.09 6.79
CA LEU A 50 -1.77 -4.66 8.18
C LEU A 50 -0.75 -3.53 8.38
N LEU A 51 0.45 -3.65 7.82
CA LEU A 51 1.46 -2.60 7.88
C LEU A 51 0.93 -1.29 7.28
N SER A 52 0.35 -1.33 6.09
CA SER A 52 -0.14 -0.15 5.37
C SER A 52 -1.24 0.57 6.11
N LEU A 53 -2.22 -0.17 6.64
CA LEU A 53 -3.31 0.39 7.44
C LEU A 53 -2.78 1.03 8.74
N LEU A 54 -1.76 0.43 9.38
CA LEU A 54 -1.17 1.00 10.59
C LEU A 54 -0.31 2.24 10.31
N LEU A 55 0.41 2.27 9.18
CA LEU A 55 1.15 3.45 8.72
C LEU A 55 0.19 4.62 8.43
N MET A 56 -0.93 4.32 7.77
CA MET A 56 -2.00 5.29 7.50
C MET A 56 -2.54 5.94 8.78
N CYS A 57 -2.68 5.18 9.87
CA CYS A 57 -3.26 5.68 11.11
C CYS A 57 -2.28 6.44 12.02
N ASN A 58 -1.00 6.08 12.04
CA ASN A 58 -0.05 6.56 13.04
C ASN A 58 0.25 8.07 12.98
N ASP A 59 -0.09 8.74 11.88
CA ASP A 59 0.11 10.19 11.71
C ASP A 59 -1.18 11.01 11.86
N ALA A 60 -2.34 10.36 12.04
CA ALA A 60 -3.65 11.05 12.13
C ALA A 60 -3.77 11.99 13.34
N THR A 61 -2.89 11.84 14.34
CA THR A 61 -2.81 12.69 15.53
C THR A 61 -2.08 14.02 15.27
N VAL A 62 -1.30 14.15 14.18
CA VAL A 62 -0.50 15.36 13.90
C VAL A 62 -1.25 16.34 12.97
N GLU A 63 -2.05 15.83 12.03
CA GLU A 63 -2.66 16.63 10.96
C GLU A 63 -3.90 17.45 11.39
N ARG A 64 -4.39 17.34 12.63
CA ARG A 64 -5.42 18.27 13.16
C ARG A 64 -4.92 19.71 13.33
N SER A 65 -3.62 19.96 13.13
CA SER A 65 -2.98 21.27 13.34
C SER A 65 -2.59 22.02 12.06
N GLU A 66 -2.71 21.43 10.87
CA GLU A 66 -2.20 22.03 9.61
C GLU A 66 -3.30 22.60 8.68
N SER A 67 -4.54 22.75 9.16
CA SER A 67 -5.66 23.28 8.36
C SER A 67 -5.62 24.80 8.12
N THR A 68 -4.46 25.44 8.14
CA THR A 68 -4.30 26.85 7.77
C THR A 68 -3.08 27.03 6.88
N VAL A 69 -3.26 26.91 5.57
CA VAL A 69 -2.37 27.55 4.59
C VAL A 69 -3.23 28.40 3.68
N SER A 70 -2.91 29.68 3.72
CA SER A 70 -3.59 30.84 3.15
C SER A 70 -3.51 30.92 1.62
N ASN A 71 -4.59 31.43 1.03
CA ASN A 71 -4.68 31.89 -0.34
C ASN A 71 -3.56 32.89 -0.68
N GLY A 72 -2.75 32.56 -1.69
CA GLY A 72 -1.86 33.49 -2.37
C GLY A 72 -2.03 33.31 -3.88
N GLU A 73 -2.44 34.38 -4.56
CA GLU A 73 -2.66 34.43 -6.01
C GLU A 73 -1.35 34.20 -6.77
N HIS A 74 -1.34 33.22 -7.67
CA HIS A 74 -0.44 33.21 -8.82
C HIS A 74 -1.16 32.63 -10.05
N LYS A 75 -1.20 33.43 -11.12
CA LYS A 75 -1.68 33.02 -12.45
C LYS A 75 -0.77 31.94 -13.02
N MET A 76 -1.34 30.82 -13.47
CA MET A 76 -0.78 29.98 -14.55
C MET A 76 -1.85 29.04 -15.17
N ASN A 77 -1.80 28.88 -16.49
CA ASN A 77 -2.62 27.94 -17.27
C ASN A 77 -2.08 26.50 -17.12
N GLU A 78 -2.75 25.63 -16.36
CA GLU A 78 -2.61 24.17 -16.35
C GLU A 78 -3.97 23.56 -15.97
N LYS A 79 -4.32 22.36 -16.46
CA LYS A 79 -5.53 21.64 -16.01
C LYS A 79 -5.58 21.63 -14.49
N GLU A 80 -6.67 22.13 -13.91
CA GLU A 80 -6.88 22.21 -12.47
C GLU A 80 -6.61 20.84 -11.82
N LYS A 81 -5.58 20.75 -10.98
CA LYS A 81 -5.16 19.48 -10.36
C LYS A 81 -6.06 19.19 -9.17
N ILE A 82 -6.50 17.93 -9.04
CA ILE A 82 -7.38 17.49 -7.95
C ILE A 82 -6.51 17.05 -6.76
N ILE A 83 -6.80 17.57 -5.56
CA ILE A 83 -6.09 17.18 -4.32
C ILE A 83 -6.82 16.03 -3.65
N SER A 84 -6.17 14.87 -3.54
CA SER A 84 -6.71 13.69 -2.89
C SER A 84 -6.48 13.67 -1.38
N LYS A 85 -7.48 13.23 -0.62
CA LYS A 85 -7.36 12.91 0.82
C LYS A 85 -6.94 11.46 1.09
N ALA A 86 -6.63 10.68 0.06
CA ALA A 86 -6.19 9.30 0.23
C ALA A 86 -4.87 9.24 1.01
N ARG A 87 -4.82 8.33 1.99
CA ARG A 87 -3.69 8.13 2.89
C ARG A 87 -3.02 6.77 2.67
N MET A 88 -3.72 5.85 2.02
CA MET A 88 -3.24 4.55 1.62
C MET A 88 -3.63 4.27 0.17
N ILE A 89 -2.66 3.83 -0.63
CA ILE A 89 -2.89 3.28 -1.97
C ILE A 89 -2.38 1.84 -1.96
N TYR A 90 -3.20 0.91 -2.42
CA TYR A 90 -2.83 -0.50 -2.54
C TYR A 90 -3.09 -0.96 -3.98
N LEU A 91 -2.01 -1.14 -4.72
CA LEU A 91 -2.03 -1.58 -6.11
C LEU A 91 -1.80 -3.08 -6.18
N THR A 92 -2.53 -3.75 -7.06
CA THR A 92 -2.20 -5.10 -7.54
C THR A 92 -1.98 -5.05 -9.05
N THR A 93 -1.28 -6.04 -9.59
CA THR A 93 -1.26 -6.27 -11.04
C THR A 93 -2.05 -7.52 -11.44
N ASP A 94 -2.62 -8.23 -10.47
CA ASP A 94 -3.42 -9.43 -10.72
C ASP A 94 -4.92 -9.09 -10.61
N VAL A 95 -5.59 -9.11 -11.77
CA VAL A 95 -7.03 -8.85 -11.91
C VAL A 95 -7.86 -9.86 -11.11
N LEU A 96 -7.41 -11.12 -11.04
CA LEU A 96 -8.14 -12.18 -10.36
C LEU A 96 -8.07 -12.03 -8.83
N GLU A 97 -7.04 -11.35 -8.32
CA GLU A 97 -6.84 -11.15 -6.89
C GLU A 97 -7.51 -9.89 -6.34
N MET A 98 -7.91 -8.95 -7.20
CA MET A 98 -8.41 -7.62 -6.81
C MET A 98 -9.59 -7.68 -5.82
N ARG A 99 -10.61 -8.52 -6.10
CA ARG A 99 -11.78 -8.65 -5.22
C ARG A 99 -11.43 -9.26 -3.86
N GLY A 100 -10.57 -10.27 -3.86
CA GLY A 100 -10.09 -10.92 -2.64
C GLY A 100 -9.23 -9.99 -1.77
N LEU A 101 -8.43 -9.15 -2.44
CA LEU A 101 -7.61 -8.12 -1.81
C LEU A 101 -8.48 -7.06 -1.13
N VAL A 102 -9.47 -6.51 -1.83
CA VAL A 102 -10.42 -5.53 -1.28
C VAL A 102 -11.12 -6.09 -0.04
N ASN A 103 -11.62 -7.33 -0.10
CA ASN A 103 -12.28 -7.98 1.04
C ASN A 103 -11.32 -8.15 2.22
N SER A 104 -10.07 -8.51 1.95
CA SER A 104 -9.03 -8.63 2.98
C SER A 104 -8.74 -7.27 3.64
N ILE A 105 -8.66 -6.19 2.86
CA ILE A 105 -8.48 -4.83 3.37
C ILE A 105 -9.70 -4.41 4.21
N LYS A 106 -10.92 -4.63 3.73
CA LYS A 106 -12.18 -4.35 4.47
C LYS A 106 -12.19 -5.07 5.82
N TYR A 107 -11.81 -6.34 5.85
CA TYR A 107 -11.76 -7.14 7.06
C TYR A 107 -10.72 -6.61 8.06
N VAL A 108 -9.47 -6.39 7.63
CA VAL A 108 -8.40 -5.88 8.50
C VAL A 108 -8.74 -4.48 9.01
N LYS A 109 -9.29 -3.62 8.14
CA LYS A 109 -9.76 -2.26 8.49
C LYS A 109 -10.81 -2.32 9.60
N SER A 110 -11.78 -3.23 9.50
CA SER A 110 -12.82 -3.44 10.52
C SER A 110 -12.21 -3.90 11.85
N VAL A 111 -11.27 -4.86 11.84
CA VAL A 111 -10.59 -5.33 13.06
C VAL A 111 -9.74 -4.22 13.72
N LEU A 112 -9.19 -3.30 12.93
CA LEU A 112 -8.42 -2.16 13.42
C LEU A 112 -9.28 -0.95 13.81
N GLU A 113 -10.61 -1.03 13.62
CA GLU A 113 -11.58 0.03 13.87
C GLU A 113 -11.20 1.32 13.11
N ILE A 114 -10.77 1.17 11.87
CA ILE A 114 -10.35 2.30 11.03
C ILE A 114 -11.56 2.83 10.27
N GLU A 115 -11.82 4.12 10.39
CA GLU A 115 -12.89 4.83 9.66
C GLU A 115 -12.45 5.25 8.24
N GLY A 116 -13.42 5.73 7.46
CA GLY A 116 -13.22 6.22 6.08
C GLY A 116 -13.54 5.18 5.00
N SER A 117 -13.69 5.65 3.77
CA SER A 117 -14.12 4.82 2.63
C SER A 117 -12.94 4.19 1.88
N ILE A 118 -13.25 3.10 1.18
CA ILE A 118 -12.36 2.45 0.22
C ILE A 118 -12.89 2.77 -1.17
N LEU A 119 -12.06 3.39 -2.00
CA LEU A 119 -12.34 3.58 -3.42
C LEU A 119 -11.67 2.46 -4.22
N GLU A 120 -12.49 1.71 -4.95
CA GLU A 120 -12.06 0.67 -5.88
C GLU A 120 -12.02 1.29 -7.28
N ILE A 121 -10.83 1.33 -7.90
CA ILE A 121 -10.64 1.81 -9.28
C ILE A 121 -10.38 0.60 -10.19
N THR A 122 -11.20 0.49 -11.22
CA THR A 122 -11.19 -0.53 -12.28
C THR A 122 -11.32 0.17 -13.64
N ASP A 123 -10.98 -0.50 -14.75
CA ASP A 123 -11.17 0.04 -16.12
C ASP A 123 -12.58 0.65 -16.37
N ASP A 124 -13.64 0.07 -15.79
CA ASP A 124 -15.02 0.60 -15.92
C ASP A 124 -15.39 1.72 -14.92
N SER A 125 -14.45 2.23 -14.13
CA SER A 125 -14.75 3.22 -13.10
C SER A 125 -14.96 4.61 -13.73
N PRO A 126 -16.18 5.17 -13.70
CA PRO A 126 -16.43 6.47 -14.31
C PRO A 126 -15.63 7.56 -13.59
N LEU A 127 -15.14 8.54 -14.35
CA LEU A 127 -14.36 9.68 -13.85
C LEU A 127 -15.11 10.45 -12.73
N THR A 128 -16.44 10.35 -12.68
CA THR A 128 -17.30 10.93 -11.63
C THR A 128 -17.07 10.33 -10.23
N LYS A 129 -16.41 9.17 -10.09
CA LYS A 129 -15.99 8.65 -8.78
C LYS A 129 -14.82 9.44 -8.17
N PHE A 130 -14.11 10.26 -8.94
CA PHE A 130 -12.98 11.03 -8.44
C PHE A 130 -13.39 12.28 -7.67
N ASP A 131 -14.61 12.79 -7.87
CA ASP A 131 -15.19 13.82 -6.98
C ASP A 131 -15.45 13.28 -5.56
N MET A 132 -15.53 11.94 -5.40
CA MET A 132 -15.67 11.29 -4.08
C MET A 132 -14.34 11.15 -3.31
N VAL A 133 -13.23 11.60 -3.89
CA VAL A 133 -11.89 11.44 -3.31
C VAL A 133 -11.70 12.29 -2.04
N GLU A 134 -12.53 13.31 -1.83
CA GLU A 134 -12.50 14.10 -0.58
C GLU A 134 -12.77 13.25 0.68
N ASN A 135 -13.60 12.21 0.55
CA ASN A 135 -13.94 11.31 1.66
C ASN A 135 -13.16 9.98 1.63
N CYS A 136 -12.35 9.75 0.60
CA CYS A 136 -11.61 8.51 0.40
C CYS A 136 -10.27 8.54 1.13
N VAL A 137 -10.05 7.55 2.00
CA VAL A 137 -8.77 7.38 2.73
C VAL A 137 -7.94 6.23 2.19
N ILE A 138 -8.57 5.25 1.52
CA ILE A 138 -7.90 4.07 0.97
C ILE A 138 -8.31 3.90 -0.49
N ILE A 139 -7.33 3.84 -1.39
CA ILE A 139 -7.53 3.47 -2.80
C ILE A 139 -7.01 2.06 -3.02
N VAL A 140 -7.79 1.23 -3.70
CA VAL A 140 -7.37 -0.09 -4.17
C VAL A 140 -7.59 -0.16 -5.67
N SER A 141 -6.61 -0.62 -6.44
CA SER A 141 -6.72 -0.65 -7.89
C SER A 141 -5.75 -1.62 -8.57
N LEU A 142 -6.03 -1.91 -9.84
CA LEU A 142 -4.99 -2.38 -10.76
C LEU A 142 -4.01 -1.25 -11.04
N ALA A 143 -2.73 -1.56 -11.05
CA ALA A 143 -1.69 -0.54 -11.19
C ALA A 143 -1.81 0.24 -12.52
N SER A 144 -2.21 -0.42 -13.62
CA SER A 144 -2.49 0.22 -14.91
C SER A 144 -3.65 1.22 -14.84
N ASP A 145 -4.74 0.82 -14.20
CA ASP A 145 -5.99 1.57 -14.18
C ASP A 145 -5.85 2.79 -13.26
N PHE A 146 -5.14 2.60 -12.15
CA PHE A 146 -4.74 3.67 -11.25
C PHE A 146 -3.97 4.76 -11.97
N LEU A 147 -2.89 4.42 -12.71
CA LEU A 147 -2.04 5.41 -13.36
C LEU A 147 -2.80 6.19 -14.44
N LYS A 148 -3.64 5.52 -15.24
CA LYS A 148 -4.53 6.18 -16.21
C LYS A 148 -5.47 7.17 -15.52
N ALA A 149 -6.12 6.74 -14.45
CA ALA A 149 -7.21 7.47 -13.83
C ALA A 149 -6.75 8.58 -12.87
N THR A 150 -5.47 8.59 -12.47
CA THR A 150 -4.93 9.53 -11.47
C THR A 150 -3.87 10.49 -12.02
N SER A 151 -3.73 10.57 -13.35
CA SER A 151 -2.73 11.41 -14.03
C SER A 151 -2.78 12.91 -13.69
N ASN A 152 -3.93 13.43 -13.24
CA ASN A 152 -4.13 14.83 -12.81
C ASN A 152 -4.42 14.98 -11.31
N ILE A 153 -4.18 13.93 -10.51
CA ILE A 153 -4.49 13.90 -9.07
C ILE A 153 -3.20 13.97 -8.25
N MET A 154 -3.22 14.80 -7.21
CA MET A 154 -2.15 14.92 -6.23
C MET A 154 -2.49 14.17 -4.93
N PHE A 155 -1.52 13.48 -4.34
CA PHE A 155 -1.70 12.70 -3.10
C PHE A 155 -0.87 13.21 -1.90
N PRO A 156 -1.07 14.46 -1.43
CA PRO A 156 -0.21 15.05 -0.38
C PRO A 156 -0.35 14.40 1.00
N PHE A 157 -1.45 13.69 1.27
CA PHE A 157 -1.71 13.01 2.56
C PHE A 157 -1.31 11.53 2.56
N LEU A 158 -0.71 11.05 1.47
CA LEU A 158 -0.34 9.65 1.31
C LEU A 158 0.72 9.25 2.35
N LYS A 159 0.46 8.17 3.08
CA LYS A 159 1.36 7.59 4.09
C LYS A 159 1.89 6.23 3.69
N SER A 160 1.13 5.49 2.88
CA SER A 160 1.51 4.15 2.45
C SER A 160 1.13 3.89 1.00
N LEU A 161 2.08 3.36 0.25
CA LEU A 161 1.85 2.78 -1.06
C LEU A 161 2.28 1.32 -1.02
N THR A 162 1.35 0.42 -1.31
CA THR A 162 1.67 -1.00 -1.52
C THR A 162 1.52 -1.37 -2.98
N ILE A 163 2.48 -2.14 -3.50
CA ILE A 163 2.42 -2.78 -4.80
C ILE A 163 2.50 -4.30 -4.58
N ASP A 164 1.36 -4.97 -4.68
CA ASP A 164 1.21 -6.42 -4.52
C ASP A 164 1.26 -7.13 -5.85
N SER A 165 1.78 -8.36 -5.82
CA SER A 165 1.98 -9.19 -6.98
C SER A 165 2.81 -8.51 -8.07
N CYS A 166 3.82 -7.72 -7.68
CA CYS A 166 4.75 -7.07 -8.61
C CYS A 166 5.23 -8.13 -9.63
N PRO A 167 4.79 -8.04 -10.90
CA PRO A 167 5.32 -8.92 -11.91
C PRO A 167 6.80 -8.57 -12.04
N PRO A 168 7.60 -9.40 -12.73
CA PRO A 168 8.86 -8.88 -13.21
C PRO A 168 8.52 -7.61 -14.00
N ILE A 169 8.82 -6.42 -13.45
CA ILE A 169 8.68 -5.17 -14.18
C ILE A 169 9.65 -5.29 -15.35
N ALA A 170 9.14 -5.85 -16.43
CA ALA A 170 9.80 -6.10 -17.69
C ALA A 170 9.16 -5.24 -18.79
N ASN A 171 8.04 -4.56 -18.49
CA ASN A 171 7.39 -3.61 -19.38
C ASN A 171 7.83 -2.19 -19.02
N GLN A 172 8.59 -1.57 -19.93
CA GLN A 172 9.10 -0.19 -19.79
C GLN A 172 7.98 0.83 -19.55
N THR A 173 6.82 0.66 -20.19
CA THR A 173 5.70 1.60 -20.09
C THR A 173 5.19 1.78 -18.66
N PHE A 174 5.01 0.68 -17.90
CA PHE A 174 4.64 0.77 -16.49
C PHE A 174 5.70 1.50 -15.67
N SER A 175 6.98 1.30 -15.99
CA SER A 175 8.07 1.97 -15.29
C SER A 175 8.07 3.48 -15.51
N ASP A 176 7.70 3.95 -16.70
CA ASP A 176 7.71 5.37 -17.05
C ASP A 176 6.48 6.09 -16.49
N ASP A 177 5.28 5.50 -16.65
CA ASP A 177 4.05 6.03 -16.04
C ASP A 177 4.18 6.11 -14.50
N PHE A 178 4.86 5.15 -13.89
CA PHE A 178 5.10 5.15 -12.45
C PHE A 178 6.17 6.16 -12.02
N LYS A 179 7.22 6.37 -12.83
CA LYS A 179 8.22 7.43 -12.62
C LYS A 179 7.55 8.80 -12.62
N ASP A 180 6.67 9.03 -13.59
CA ASP A 180 5.92 10.26 -13.72
C ASP A 180 5.06 10.46 -12.48
N PHE A 181 4.21 9.47 -12.14
CA PHE A 181 3.42 9.49 -10.90
C PHE A 181 4.29 9.81 -9.67
N ALA A 182 5.42 9.13 -9.52
CA ALA A 182 6.33 9.33 -8.40
C ALA A 182 6.91 10.76 -8.41
N SER A 183 7.44 11.24 -9.53
CA SER A 183 8.02 12.57 -9.63
C SER A 183 7.03 13.70 -9.30
N TYR A 184 5.74 13.50 -9.63
CA TYR A 184 4.69 14.50 -9.40
C TYR A 184 4.07 14.44 -7.99
N ASN A 185 4.01 13.26 -7.38
CA ASN A 185 3.34 13.05 -6.09
C ASN A 185 4.27 12.83 -4.90
N VAL A 186 5.53 12.48 -5.16
CA VAL A 186 6.54 12.21 -4.13
C VAL A 186 7.24 13.50 -3.78
N MET A 187 6.49 14.38 -3.12
CA MET A 187 7.02 15.67 -2.67
C MET A 187 7.48 15.65 -1.20
N ASN A 188 7.51 14.52 -0.51
CA ASN A 188 8.08 14.43 0.83
C ASN A 188 8.49 12.99 1.18
N ASP A 189 9.63 12.82 1.86
CA ASP A 189 10.15 11.55 2.42
C ASP A 189 9.27 10.95 3.54
N LYS A 190 7.94 11.19 3.51
CA LYS A 190 6.98 10.93 4.60
C LYS A 190 6.06 9.73 4.37
N TRP A 191 6.23 9.00 3.28
CA TRP A 191 5.41 7.84 2.95
C TRP A 191 6.28 6.57 2.90
N ASN A 192 5.68 5.43 3.21
CA ASN A 192 6.35 4.13 3.19
C ASN A 192 5.87 3.31 1.99
N VAL A 193 6.83 2.83 1.21
CA VAL A 193 6.58 1.95 0.06
C VAL A 193 6.73 0.50 0.47
N VAL A 194 5.73 -0.32 0.15
CA VAL A 194 5.73 -1.76 0.40
C VAL A 194 5.58 -2.49 -0.93
N VAL A 195 6.58 -3.31 -1.29
CA VAL A 195 6.56 -4.10 -2.53
C VAL A 195 6.47 -5.58 -2.17
N ILE A 196 5.55 -6.31 -2.80
CA ILE A 196 5.33 -7.73 -2.56
C ILE A 196 5.50 -8.50 -3.86
N GLY A 197 6.22 -9.61 -3.82
CA GLY A 197 6.39 -10.48 -4.97
C GLY A 197 6.83 -11.89 -4.60
N ARG A 198 6.69 -12.84 -5.53
CA ARG A 198 7.20 -14.21 -5.31
C ARG A 198 8.73 -14.25 -5.35
N LYS A 199 9.32 -13.63 -6.37
CA LYS A 199 10.75 -13.40 -6.52
C LYS A 199 10.92 -11.98 -7.05
N ILE A 200 11.62 -11.12 -6.32
CA ILE A 200 11.97 -9.77 -6.77
C ILE A 200 13.48 -9.77 -7.01
N ARG A 201 13.90 -9.87 -8.27
CA ARG A 201 15.30 -9.98 -8.70
C ARG A 201 15.50 -9.26 -10.04
N GLY A 202 16.75 -9.04 -10.42
CA GLY A 202 17.11 -8.44 -11.71
C GLY A 202 16.48 -7.06 -11.90
N ASN A 203 15.98 -6.79 -13.10
CA ASN A 203 15.44 -5.48 -13.48
C ASN A 203 14.33 -4.99 -12.54
N THR A 204 13.47 -5.87 -12.02
CA THR A 204 12.40 -5.46 -11.08
C THR A 204 12.94 -4.96 -9.76
N TYR A 205 14.00 -5.59 -9.26
CA TYR A 205 14.68 -5.12 -8.06
C TYR A 205 15.37 -3.76 -8.31
N SER A 206 16.07 -3.64 -9.45
CA SER A 206 16.73 -2.39 -9.84
C SER A 206 15.74 -1.25 -9.99
N VAL A 207 14.65 -1.47 -10.75
CA VAL A 207 13.58 -0.48 -10.94
C VAL A 207 12.97 -0.08 -9.59
N MET A 208 12.65 -1.01 -8.70
CA MET A 208 12.08 -0.64 -7.40
C MET A 208 13.05 0.14 -6.50
N LYS A 209 14.32 -0.26 -6.49
CA LYS A 209 15.37 0.43 -5.76
C LYS A 209 15.63 1.83 -6.32
N GLU A 210 15.68 1.97 -7.65
CA GLU A 210 16.00 3.22 -8.33
C GLU A 210 14.83 4.20 -8.29
N LEU A 211 13.59 3.71 -8.38
CA LEU A 211 12.41 4.57 -8.50
C LEU A 211 11.78 4.96 -7.17
N LEU A 212 11.78 4.07 -6.18
CA LEU A 212 10.88 4.23 -5.03
C LEU A 212 11.54 4.04 -3.68
N MET A 213 12.52 3.15 -3.57
CA MET A 213 12.98 2.64 -2.28
C MET A 213 14.43 3.05 -2.00
N LYS A 214 14.64 4.23 -1.38
CA LYS A 214 15.99 4.72 -1.04
C LYS A 214 16.62 4.00 0.17
N LYS A 215 15.81 3.65 1.17
CA LYS A 215 16.24 2.92 2.38
C LYS A 215 15.20 1.85 2.73
N PHE A 216 15.44 0.62 2.28
CA PHE A 216 14.47 -0.47 2.45
C PHE A 216 15.03 -1.69 3.15
N ALA A 217 14.12 -2.46 3.77
CA ALA A 217 14.39 -3.78 4.30
C ALA A 217 13.81 -4.85 3.37
N VAL A 218 14.57 -5.93 3.16
CA VAL A 218 14.07 -7.12 2.47
C VAL A 218 13.67 -8.16 3.52
N VAL A 219 12.43 -8.66 3.44
CA VAL A 219 11.94 -9.76 4.28
C VAL A 219 11.54 -10.93 3.41
N SER A 220 12.29 -12.03 3.51
CA SER A 220 12.06 -13.25 2.77
C SER A 220 11.19 -14.24 3.56
N PHE A 221 10.06 -14.60 2.96
CA PHE A 221 9.15 -15.68 3.35
C PHE A 221 9.48 -17.00 2.64
N ASN A 222 10.67 -17.12 2.04
CA ASN A 222 11.18 -18.41 1.57
C ASN A 222 11.69 -19.27 2.73
N ASP A 223 11.68 -20.58 2.51
CA ASP A 223 11.99 -21.60 3.50
C ASP A 223 13.51 -21.86 3.48
N GLU A 224 14.28 -21.06 4.22
CA GLU A 224 15.63 -21.48 4.67
C GLU A 224 15.58 -22.14 6.05
N GLU A 225 14.46 -21.98 6.78
CA GLU A 225 14.15 -22.69 8.01
C GLU A 225 12.73 -23.24 7.91
N MET A 226 12.52 -24.51 8.28
CA MET A 226 11.16 -25.06 8.50
C MET A 226 10.55 -24.39 9.73
N GLU A 227 10.19 -23.11 9.62
CA GLU A 227 9.33 -22.47 10.60
C GLU A 227 7.95 -23.14 10.52
N GLU A 228 7.49 -23.70 11.65
CA GLU A 228 6.16 -24.28 11.70
C GLU A 228 5.14 -23.20 11.30
N LYS A 229 4.39 -23.45 10.21
CA LYS A 229 3.41 -22.48 9.72
C LYS A 229 2.44 -22.13 10.85
N PRO A 230 2.20 -20.83 11.14
CA PRO A 230 1.16 -20.42 12.06
C PRO A 230 -0.16 -21.15 11.77
N LYS A 231 -0.83 -21.64 12.83
CA LYS A 231 -2.02 -22.52 12.71
C LYS A 231 -3.11 -21.94 11.79
N TYR A 232 -3.24 -20.63 11.73
CA TYR A 232 -4.23 -19.95 10.90
C TYR A 232 -3.90 -19.96 9.40
N LEU A 233 -2.63 -19.97 9.01
CA LEU A 233 -2.23 -20.13 7.60
C LEU A 233 -2.48 -21.54 7.07
N LYS A 234 -2.74 -22.51 7.96
CA LYS A 234 -3.16 -23.87 7.61
C LYS A 234 -4.66 -23.96 7.26
N ARG A 235 -5.45 -22.92 7.55
CA ARG A 235 -6.91 -22.88 7.31
C ARG A 235 -7.24 -21.89 6.18
N LYS A 236 -8.19 -22.22 5.30
CA LYS A 236 -8.73 -21.27 4.31
C LYS A 236 -9.50 -20.17 5.05
N PHE A 237 -9.36 -18.92 4.61
CA PHE A 237 -10.21 -17.82 5.07
C PHE A 237 -11.67 -18.20 4.82
N LYS A 238 -12.49 -18.20 5.87
CA LYS A 238 -13.95 -18.23 5.70
C LYS A 238 -14.35 -16.81 5.29
N GLY A 239 -14.65 -16.65 4.00
CA GLY A 239 -15.36 -15.47 3.51
C GLY A 239 -16.79 -15.46 4.00
#